data_AF-A0A3D0VHY7-F1
#
_entry.id   AF-A0A3D0VHY7-F1
#
_cell.length_a   1.000
_cell.length_b   1.000
_cell.length_c   1.000
_cell.angle_alpha   90.00
_cell.angle_beta   90.00
_cell.angle_gamma   90.00
#
_symmetry.space_group_name_H-M   'P 1'
#
loop_
_entity.id
_entity.type
_entity.pdbx_description
1 polymer ?
#
loop_
_entity_poly.entity_id
_entity_poly.type
_entity_poly.pdbx_seq_one_letter_code
_entity_poly.pdbx_strand_id
1 'polypeptide(L)'
;MIKYDGYYLAVPTPYTDYVAGSNKRTGFIHWAYFFNANGIVKRKRKESKNGKVAFKKEDFESAISGEFILNGDFVNIIFDKGQKWELKKSFRVKEIQLICVESNSAAGIDEIYQFHNW
;
A
#
# COMPACT_ATOMS: atom_id res chain seq x y z
N MET A 1 -3.90 -16.90 -3.66
CA MET A 1 -2.55 -17.15 -3.10
C MET A 1 -1.60 -16.05 -3.57
N ILE A 2 -0.83 -15.44 -2.66
CA ILE A 2 0.19 -14.44 -3.03
C ILE A 2 1.40 -15.15 -3.64
N LYS A 3 1.97 -14.56 -4.69
CA LYS A 3 3.21 -14.96 -5.34
C LYS A 3 4.35 -14.09 -4.84
N TYR A 4 5.54 -14.68 -4.73
CA TYR A 4 6.74 -14.03 -4.18
C TYR A 4 7.82 -13.75 -5.24
N ASP A 5 7.50 -14.00 -6.51
CA ASP A 5 8.38 -13.83 -7.67
C ASP A 5 8.16 -12.47 -8.38
N GLY A 6 7.26 -11.64 -7.88
CA GLY A 6 6.87 -10.38 -8.51
C GLY A 6 6.25 -9.38 -7.54
N TYR A 7 5.68 -8.31 -8.11
CA TYR A 7 4.98 -7.29 -7.36
C TYR A 7 3.52 -7.18 -7.79
N TYR A 8 2.71 -6.68 -6.87
CA TYR A 8 1.31 -6.37 -7.10
C TYR A 8 1.11 -4.87 -7.23
N LEU A 9 0.14 -4.47 -8.05
CA LEU A 9 -0.24 -3.08 -8.20
C LEU A 9 -1.54 -2.80 -7.46
N ALA A 10 -1.59 -1.71 -6.71
CA ALA A 10 -2.87 -1.15 -6.31
C ALA A 10 -3.49 -0.35 -7.46
N VAL A 11 -4.80 -0.17 -7.41
CA VAL A 11 -5.52 0.70 -8.35
C VAL A 11 -4.91 2.12 -8.28
N PRO A 12 -4.48 2.70 -9.42
CA PRO A 12 -3.89 4.03 -9.43
C PRO A 12 -4.87 5.08 -8.90
N THR A 13 -4.37 6.03 -8.11
CA THR A 13 -5.17 7.11 -7.56
C THR A 13 -4.94 8.38 -8.38
N PRO A 14 -5.96 8.97 -9.02
CA PRO A 14 -5.80 10.26 -9.67
C PRO A 14 -5.58 11.35 -8.62
N TYR A 15 -4.79 12.37 -8.95
CA TYR A 15 -4.61 13.53 -8.10
C TYR A 15 -4.69 14.82 -8.91
N THR A 16 -5.11 15.88 -8.22
CA THR A 16 -4.98 17.26 -8.65
C THR A 16 -4.31 18.04 -7.54
N ASP A 17 -3.16 18.60 -7.82
CA ASP A 17 -2.40 19.43 -6.90
C ASP A 17 -2.41 20.88 -7.38
N TYR A 18 -2.70 21.80 -6.47
CA TYR A 18 -2.81 23.23 -6.75
C TYR A 18 -1.51 23.91 -6.35
N VAL A 19 -0.80 24.41 -7.34
CA VAL A 19 0.50 25.07 -7.14
C VAL A 19 0.34 26.58 -7.24
N ALA A 20 1.26 27.32 -6.60
CA ALA A 20 1.25 28.79 -6.60
C ALA A 20 1.14 29.37 -8.02
N GLY A 21 0.39 30.48 -8.15
CA GLY A 21 0.15 31.14 -9.44
C GLY A 21 -0.93 30.48 -10.30
N SER A 22 -1.95 29.86 -9.69
CA SER A 22 -3.09 29.22 -10.39
C SER A 22 -2.73 28.02 -11.27
N ASN A 23 -1.52 27.47 -11.10
CA ASN A 23 -1.09 26.29 -11.83
C ASN A 23 -1.74 25.03 -11.23
N LYS A 24 -2.13 24.10 -12.10
CA LYS A 24 -2.67 22.80 -11.69
C LYS A 24 -1.76 21.70 -12.19
N ARG A 25 -1.38 20.79 -11.30
CA ARG A 25 -0.66 19.56 -11.65
C ARG A 25 -1.62 18.39 -11.46
N THR A 26 -1.91 17.69 -12.55
CA THR A 26 -2.75 16.49 -12.53
C THR A 26 -1.92 15.26 -12.91
N GLY A 27 -2.29 14.11 -12.35
CA GLY A 27 -1.66 12.85 -12.71
C GLY A 27 -2.24 11.67 -11.93
N PHE A 28 -1.49 10.58 -11.94
CA PHE A 28 -1.82 9.34 -11.23
C PHE A 28 -0.69 8.97 -10.29
N ILE A 29 -1.06 8.60 -9.06
CA ILE A 29 -0.17 7.96 -8.10
C ILE A 29 -0.35 6.45 -8.23
N HIS A 30 0.77 5.75 -8.38
CA HIS A 30 0.85 4.30 -8.47
C HIS A 30 1.57 3.74 -7.25
N TRP A 31 1.01 2.67 -6.69
CA TRP A 31 1.62 1.93 -5.59
C TRP A 31 1.90 0.49 -6.04
N ALA A 32 3.13 0.05 -5.83
CA ALA A 32 3.53 -1.33 -6.01
C ALA A 32 3.95 -1.96 -4.69
N TYR A 33 3.62 -3.25 -4.54
CA TYR A 33 3.83 -4.05 -3.34
C TYR A 33 4.58 -5.33 -3.72
N PHE A 34 5.80 -5.47 -3.23
CA PHE A 34 6.63 -6.65 -3.43
C PHE A 34 6.64 -7.49 -2.14
N PHE A 35 6.10 -8.70 -2.21
CA PHE A 35 5.99 -9.61 -1.07
C PHE A 35 7.12 -10.63 -1.11
N ASN A 36 7.67 -10.98 0.04
CA ASN A 36 8.59 -12.10 0.17
C ASN A 36 8.00 -13.21 1.07
N ALA A 37 8.62 -14.40 1.00
CA ALA A 37 8.18 -15.56 1.78
C ALA A 37 8.38 -15.41 3.30
N ASN A 38 9.12 -14.39 3.75
CA ASN A 38 9.43 -14.16 5.16
C ASN A 38 8.40 -13.25 5.86
N GLY A 39 7.24 -13.00 5.25
CA GLY A 39 6.22 -12.12 5.82
C GLY A 39 6.52 -10.62 5.71
N ILE A 40 7.50 -10.22 4.89
CA ILE A 40 7.84 -8.82 4.64
C ILE A 40 7.27 -8.36 3.30
N VAL A 41 6.72 -7.16 3.28
CA VAL A 41 6.27 -6.47 2.08
C VAL A 41 7.00 -5.15 1.91
N LYS A 42 7.44 -4.87 0.68
CA LYS A 42 8.06 -3.59 0.31
C LYS A 42 7.10 -2.79 -0.55
N ARG A 43 6.90 -1.51 -0.21
CA ARG A 43 6.00 -0.57 -0.90
C ARG A 43 6.77 0.54 -1.59
N LYS A 44 6.50 0.75 -2.88
CA LYS A 44 7.05 1.86 -3.66
C LYS A 44 5.96 2.69 -4.33
N ARG A 45 6.18 4.01 -4.36
CA ARG A 45 5.35 5.00 -5.05
C ARG A 45 6.01 5.46 -6.34
N LYS A 46 5.24 5.62 -7.41
CA LYS A 46 5.62 6.40 -8.60
C LYS A 46 4.45 7.25 -9.08
N GLU A 47 4.76 8.31 -9.81
CA GLU A 47 3.76 9.17 -10.46
C GLU A 47 3.84 9.05 -11.98
N SER A 48 2.71 9.23 -12.66
CA SER A 48 2.66 9.28 -14.13
C SER A 48 1.59 10.26 -14.59
N LYS A 49 1.74 10.86 -15.78
CA LYS A 49 0.68 11.66 -16.41
C LYS A 49 -0.36 10.81 -17.14
N ASN A 50 0.05 9.68 -17.73
CA ASN A 50 -0.77 8.91 -18.69
C ASN A 50 -1.25 7.56 -18.13
N GLY A 51 -1.24 7.38 -16.80
CA GLY A 51 -1.81 6.20 -16.14
C GLY A 51 -1.03 4.89 -16.30
N LYS A 52 0.14 4.88 -16.92
CA LYS A 52 1.01 3.69 -17.04
C LYS A 52 2.34 3.92 -16.33
N VAL A 53 2.75 2.95 -15.50
CA VAL A 53 4.07 2.91 -14.89
C VAL A 53 4.55 1.48 -14.75
N ALA A 54 5.87 1.28 -14.83
CA ALA A 54 6.51 0.02 -14.52
C ALA A 54 7.43 0.18 -13.30
N PHE A 55 7.46 -0.86 -12.48
CA PHE A 55 8.43 -1.01 -11.38
C PHE A 55 9.45 -2.06 -11.77
N LYS A 56 10.71 -1.79 -11.47
CA LYS A 56 11.82 -2.71 -11.58
C LYS A 56 12.20 -3.19 -10.18
N LYS A 57 13.00 -4.26 -10.10
CA LYS A 57 13.40 -4.84 -8.81
C LYS A 57 14.16 -3.84 -7.94
N GLU A 58 15.00 -3.02 -8.57
CA GLU A 58 15.85 -2.02 -7.90
C GLU A 58 15.00 -0.93 -7.22
N ASP A 59 13.79 -0.66 -7.73
CA ASP A 59 12.86 0.28 -7.11
C ASP A 59 12.48 -0.13 -5.67
N PHE A 60 12.57 -1.42 -5.36
CA PHE A 60 12.24 -1.99 -4.05
C PHE A 60 13.44 -2.06 -3.09
N GLU A 61 14.66 -1.76 -3.53
CA GLU A 61 15.82 -1.73 -2.62
C GLU A 61 15.69 -0.60 -1.60
N SER A 62 15.19 0.56 -2.06
CA SER A 62 14.91 1.76 -1.26
C SER A 62 13.43 1.92 -0.87
N ALA A 63 12.63 0.86 -0.97
CA ALA A 63 11.20 0.92 -0.67
C ALA A 63 10.92 0.85 0.84
N ILE A 64 9.76 1.37 1.24
CA ILE A 64 9.28 1.29 2.62
C ILE A 64 8.93 -0.16 2.91
N SER A 65 9.50 -0.73 3.97
CA SER A 65 9.21 -2.09 4.42
C SER A 65 8.05 -2.10 5.42
N GLY A 66 7.26 -3.17 5.37
CA GLY A 66 6.22 -3.49 6.35
C GLY A 66 6.10 -5.00 6.49
N GLU A 67 5.21 -5.43 7.37
CA GLU A 67 4.87 -6.83 7.56
C GLU A 67 3.53 -7.14 6.91
N PHE A 68 3.31 -8.39 6.52
CA PHE A 68 2.01 -8.84 6.04
C PHE A 68 1.59 -10.18 6.64
N ILE A 69 0.28 -10.35 6.78
CA ILE A 69 -0.36 -11.59 7.24
C ILE A 69 -1.43 -11.95 6.23
N LEU A 70 -1.46 -13.22 5.82
CA LEU A 70 -2.51 -13.77 4.96
C LEU A 70 -3.65 -14.29 5.82
N ASN A 71 -4.88 -13.87 5.51
CA ASN A 71 -6.09 -14.36 6.17
C ASN A 71 -7.14 -14.71 5.10
N GLY A 72 -7.17 -15.98 4.71
CA GLY A 72 -7.99 -16.46 3.59
C GLY A 72 -7.65 -15.73 2.30
N ASP A 73 -8.63 -15.02 1.73
CA ASP A 73 -8.51 -14.24 0.49
C ASP A 73 -7.93 -12.83 0.69
N PHE A 74 -7.70 -12.45 1.94
CA PHE A 74 -7.22 -11.11 2.31
C PHE A 74 -5.75 -11.12 2.70
N VAL A 75 -5.08 -10.02 2.39
CA VAL A 75 -3.75 -9.70 2.91
C VAL A 75 -3.84 -8.45 3.77
N ASN A 76 -3.42 -8.59 5.02
CA ASN A 76 -3.33 -7.50 5.97
C ASN A 76 -1.88 -7.05 6.02
N ILE A 77 -1.64 -5.78 5.73
CA ILE A 77 -0.32 -5.16 5.68
C ILE A 77 -0.21 -4.12 6.78
N ILE A 78 0.90 -4.15 7.50
CA ILE A 78 1.22 -3.20 8.56
C ILE A 78 2.54 -2.52 8.23
N PHE A 79 2.52 -1.21 8.08
CA PHE A 79 3.74 -0.38 8.00
C PHE A 79 3.97 0.31 9.33
N ASP A 80 5.25 0.59 9.62
CA ASP A 80 5.69 1.30 10.82
C ASP A 80 5.20 0.62 12.12
N LYS A 81 5.16 -0.71 12.11
CA LYS A 81 4.71 -1.52 13.26
C LYS A 81 5.53 -1.19 14.51
N GLY A 82 4.85 -1.01 15.64
CA GLY A 82 5.45 -0.62 16.92
C GLY A 82 5.90 0.84 17.01
N GLN A 83 5.67 1.66 15.98
CA GLN A 83 5.90 3.10 16.03
C GLN A 83 4.67 3.83 16.58
N LYS A 84 4.83 5.12 16.89
CA LYS A 84 3.74 6.00 17.35
C LYS A 84 2.56 6.02 16.39
N TRP A 85 2.78 5.79 15.10
CA TRP A 85 1.73 5.69 14.10
C TRP A 85 1.93 4.42 13.28
N GLU A 86 0.93 3.57 13.29
CA GLU A 86 0.88 2.38 12.44
C GLU A 86 -0.10 2.61 11.30
N LEU A 87 0.29 2.19 10.10
CA LEU A 87 -0.60 2.16 8.95
C LEU A 87 -0.99 0.72 8.65
N LYS A 88 -2.27 0.41 8.89
CA LYS A 88 -2.86 -0.92 8.65
C LYS A 88 -3.73 -0.88 7.41
N LYS A 89 -3.50 -1.81 6.50
CA LYS A 89 -4.28 -1.92 5.25
C LYS A 89 -4.66 -3.36 4.97
N SER A 90 -5.92 -3.57 4.65
CA SER A 90 -6.46 -4.87 4.26
C SER A 90 -6.77 -4.84 2.77
N PHE A 91 -6.24 -5.80 2.03
CA PHE A 91 -6.45 -5.91 0.59
C PHE A 91 -7.04 -7.26 0.22
N ARG A 92 -7.87 -7.26 -0.82
CA ARG A 92 -8.22 -8.47 -1.56
C ARG A 92 -7.26 -8.62 -2.73
N VAL A 93 -6.69 -9.82 -2.89
CA VAL A 93 -5.79 -10.13 -4.00
C VAL A 93 -6.61 -10.63 -5.19
N LYS A 94 -6.50 -9.97 -6.34
CA LYS A 94 -7.11 -10.40 -7.61
C LYS A 94 -6.05 -10.41 -8.71
N GLU A 95 -5.63 -11.60 -9.12
CA GLU A 95 -4.53 -11.81 -10.08
C GLU A 95 -3.24 -11.07 -9.68
N ILE A 96 -2.93 -9.96 -10.35
CA ILE A 96 -1.76 -9.10 -10.09
C ILE A 96 -2.13 -7.78 -9.39
N GLN A 97 -3.40 -7.62 -9.02
CA GLN A 97 -3.93 -6.41 -8.39
C GLN A 97 -4.23 -6.61 -6.91
N LEU A 98 -3.97 -5.56 -6.13
CA LEU A 98 -4.43 -5.41 -4.76
C LEU A 98 -5.57 -4.39 -4.72
N ILE A 99 -6.73 -4.84 -4.28
CA ILE A 99 -7.91 -3.99 -4.09
C ILE A 99 -7.98 -3.66 -2.61
N CYS A 100 -7.77 -2.40 -2.25
CA CYS A 100 -7.85 -1.94 -0.88
C CYS A 100 -9.30 -2.04 -0.40
N VAL A 101 -9.54 -2.83 0.64
CA VAL A 101 -10.87 -3.01 1.25
C VAL A 101 -10.99 -2.16 2.50
N GLU A 102 -9.88 -1.98 3.22
CA GLU A 102 -9.84 -1.18 4.44
C GLU A 102 -8.45 -0.54 4.59
N SER A 103 -8.41 0.69 5.11
CA SER A 103 -7.17 1.41 5.41
C SER A 103 -7.37 2.29 6.63
N ASN A 104 -6.70 1.95 7.72
CA ASN A 104 -6.77 2.68 8.98
C ASN A 104 -5.36 3.13 9.40
N SER A 105 -5.26 4.39 9.80
CA SER A 105 -4.07 4.92 10.47
C SER A 105 -4.41 5.02 11.95
N ALA A 106 -3.67 4.31 12.80
CA ALA A 106 -3.86 4.34 14.24
C ALA A 106 -2.59 4.85 14.92
N ALA A 107 -2.74 5.67 15.96
CA ALA A 107 -1.61 5.96 16.84
C ALA A 107 -1.34 4.72 17.71
N GLY A 108 -0.15 4.12 17.65
CA GLY A 108 0.28 3.04 18.56
C GLY A 108 0.62 3.63 19.94
N ILE A 109 0.32 3.00 21.08
CA ILE A 109 0.58 1.64 21.54
C ILE A 109 -0.46 1.31 22.66
N ASP A 110 -0.89 0.05 22.80
CA ASP A 110 -1.68 -0.55 23.93
C ASP A 110 -3.21 -0.36 24.05
N GLU A 111 -3.96 0.05 23.02
CA GLU A 111 -5.44 -0.01 23.10
C GLU A 111 -6.04 -1.18 22.32
N ILE A 112 -6.58 -2.15 23.06
CA ILE A 112 -7.49 -3.19 22.56
C ILE A 112 -8.78 -2.48 22.15
N TYR A 113 -9.07 -2.40 20.85
CA TYR A 113 -10.34 -1.87 20.38
C TYR A 113 -11.39 -2.99 20.32
N GLN A 114 -12.40 -2.91 21.20
CA GLN A 114 -13.63 -3.69 21.12
C GLN A 114 -14.59 -2.99 20.14
N PHE A 115 -15.06 -3.72 19.13
CA PHE A 115 -16.05 -3.24 18.17
C PHE A 115 -17.44 -3.23 18.84
N HIS A 116 -18.11 -2.08 18.88
CA HIS A 116 -19.53 -1.99 19.24
C HIS A 116 -20.36 -1.75 17.98
N ASN A 117 -21.29 -2.68 17.70
CA ASN A 117 -22.29 -2.50 16.67
C ASN A 117 -23.37 -1.53 17.15
N TRP A 118 -23.83 -0.66 16.24
CA TRP A 118 -25.07 0.11 16.40
C TRP A 118 -26.24 -0.73 15.90
#